data_AF-A0A7V4WL45-F1
#
_entry.id   AF-A0A7V4WL45-F1
#
_cell.length_a   1.000
_cell.length_b   1.000
_cell.length_c   1.000
_cell.angle_alpha   90.00
_cell.angle_beta   90.00
_cell.angle_gamma   90.00
#
_symmetry.space_group_name_H-M   'P 1'
#
loop_
_entity.id
_entity.type
_entity.pdbx_description
1 polymer ?
#
loop_
_entity_poly.entity_id
_entity_poly.type
_entity_poly.pdbx_seq_one_letter_code
_entity_poly.pdbx_strand_id
1 'polypeptide(L)'
;MKISGNQVESLLQVYVERARGQKRGEVLRVSPQGDSLALSLEAQRMSVLKERLREIPPVRQELVAAFRERLEKGQYHPGGVEIARKMLYREAVDFIVSEGERVDHSA
;
A
#
# COMPACT_ATOMS: atom_id res chain seq x y z
N MET A 1 4.75 -7.10 6.41
CA MET A 1 4.40 -6.02 5.44
C MET A 1 4.84 -4.68 6.02
N LYS A 2 5.68 -3.91 5.33
CA LYS A 2 6.03 -2.53 5.72
C LYS A 2 5.08 -1.60 4.97
N ILE A 3 4.28 -0.84 5.71
CA ILE A 3 3.24 0.00 5.11
C ILE A 3 3.60 1.45 5.41
N SER A 4 3.77 2.24 4.35
CA SER A 4 4.01 3.68 4.44
C SER A 4 2.73 4.40 4.86
N GLY A 5 2.84 5.50 5.62
CA GLY A 5 1.67 6.30 6.01
C GLY A 5 0.82 6.73 4.80
N ASN A 6 1.48 7.13 3.71
CA ASN A 6 0.83 7.51 2.46
C ASN A 6 0.12 6.33 1.79
N GLN A 7 0.64 5.10 1.94
CA GLN A 7 0.00 3.90 1.41
C GLN A 7 -1.29 3.59 2.19
N VAL A 8 -1.28 3.72 3.52
CA VAL A 8 -2.50 3.55 4.34
C VAL A 8 -3.55 4.57 3.96
N GLU A 9 -3.16 5.84 3.77
CA GLU A 9 -4.07 6.90 3.38
C GLU A 9 -4.71 6.63 2.00
N SER A 10 -3.92 6.19 1.01
CA SER A 10 -4.47 5.78 -0.28
C SER A 10 -5.43 4.59 -0.18
N LEU A 11 -5.13 3.61 0.67
CA LEU A 11 -5.99 2.44 0.89
C LEU A 11 -7.30 2.84 1.58
N LEU A 12 -7.24 3.73 2.58
CA LEU A 12 -8.41 4.28 3.25
C LEU A 12 -9.29 5.07 2.28
N GLN A 13 -8.69 5.89 1.40
CA GLN A 13 -9.43 6.61 0.37
C GLN A 13 -10.17 5.65 -0.56
N VAL A 14 -9.49 4.63 -1.08
CA VAL A 14 -10.11 3.62 -1.96
C VAL A 14 -11.24 2.89 -1.23
N TYR A 15 -11.06 2.52 0.04
CA TYR A 15 -12.10 1.88 0.84
C TYR A 15 -13.33 2.79 1.02
N VAL A 16 -13.12 4.07 1.34
CA VAL A 16 -14.19 5.05 1.49
C VAL A 16 -14.92 5.30 0.17
N GLU A 17 -14.20 5.42 -0.95
CA GLU A 17 -14.80 5.54 -2.28
C GLU A 17 -15.60 4.29 -2.65
N ARG A 18 -15.13 3.08 -2.30
CA ARG A 18 -15.89 1.83 -2.51
C ARG A 18 -17.17 1.77 -1.65
N ALA A 19 -17.09 2.21 -0.40
CA ALA A 19 -18.24 2.29 0.50
C ALA A 19 -19.27 3.35 0.03
N ARG A 20 -18.80 4.45 -0.56
CA ARG A 20 -19.66 5.50 -1.17
C ARG A 20 -20.19 5.11 -2.56
N GLY A 21 -19.43 4.30 -3.29
CA GLY A 21 -19.63 3.93 -4.69
C GLY A 21 -20.60 2.78 -4.95
N GLN A 22 -21.28 2.23 -3.93
CA GLN A 22 -22.36 1.24 -4.11
C GLN A 22 -23.59 1.75 -4.92
N LYS A 23 -23.53 2.97 -5.49
CA LYS A 23 -24.48 3.47 -6.49
C LYS A 23 -23.78 4.04 -7.73
N ARG A 24 -23.15 3.18 -8.55
CA ARG A 24 -23.11 3.34 -10.02
C ARG A 24 -22.42 2.13 -10.65
N GLY A 25 -23.24 1.19 -11.13
CA GLY A 25 -22.82 0.28 -12.17
C GLY A 25 -22.84 1.04 -13.50
N GLU A 26 -21.69 1.21 -14.13
CA GLU A 26 -21.61 1.53 -15.56
C GLU A 26 -20.53 0.64 -16.17
N VAL A 27 -20.98 -0.38 -16.90
CA VAL A 27 -20.13 -1.27 -17.69
C VAL A 27 -19.77 -0.51 -18.96
N LEU A 28 -18.58 0.08 -19.00
CA LEU A 28 -18.00 0.66 -20.21
C LEU A 28 -17.56 -0.47 -21.14
N ARG A 29 -18.28 -0.65 -22.26
CA ARG A 29 -17.82 -1.44 -23.41
C ARG A 29 -16.81 -0.63 -24.21
N VAL A 30 -15.55 -1.05 -24.22
CA VAL A 30 -14.49 -0.46 -25.04
C VAL A 30 -14.29 -1.31 -26.32
N SER A 31 -14.24 -0.63 -27.46
CA SER A 31 -13.99 -1.22 -28.79
C SER A 31 -12.50 -1.55 -28.98
N PRO A 32 -12.13 -2.71 -29.57
CA PRO A 32 -10.74 -3.18 -29.57
C PRO A 32 -10.00 -2.73 -30.83
N GLN A 33 -9.39 -1.55 -30.83
CA GLN A 33 -8.42 -1.19 -31.88
C GLN A 33 -7.23 -0.34 -31.42
N GLY A 34 -7.16 0.02 -30.13
CA GLY A 34 -6.02 0.72 -29.51
C GLY A 34 -5.33 -0.03 -28.36
N ASP A 35 -5.91 -1.14 -27.88
CA ASP A 35 -5.49 -1.78 -26.61
C ASP A 35 -4.12 -2.45 -26.67
N SER A 36 -3.70 -2.96 -27.83
CA SER A 36 -2.43 -3.71 -27.93
C SER A 36 -1.19 -2.85 -27.63
N LEU A 37 -1.19 -1.59 -28.07
CA LEU A 37 -0.05 -0.68 -27.87
C LEU A 37 -0.03 -0.11 -26.43
N ALA A 38 -1.20 0.15 -25.85
CA ALA A 38 -1.34 0.61 -24.47
C ALA A 38 -0.94 -0.48 -23.46
N LEU A 39 -1.39 -1.72 -23.68
CA LEU A 39 -1.00 -2.89 -22.87
C LEU A 39 0.51 -3.13 -22.92
N SER A 40 1.15 -2.93 -24.07
CA SER A 40 2.61 -3.01 -24.22
C SER A 40 3.35 -2.00 -23.32
N LEU A 41 2.90 -0.75 -23.28
CA LEU A 41 3.53 0.30 -22.48
C LEU A 41 3.37 0.07 -20.97
N GLU A 42 2.17 -0.35 -20.53
CA GLU A 42 1.92 -0.69 -19.14
C GLU A 42 2.69 -1.93 -18.68
N ALA A 43 2.76 -2.97 -19.53
CA ALA A 43 3.54 -4.17 -19.26
C ALA A 43 5.04 -3.84 -19.12
N GLN A 44 5.56 -2.96 -19.98
CA GLN A 44 6.96 -2.52 -19.90
C GLN A 44 7.23 -1.75 -18.59
N ARG A 45 6.35 -0.82 -18.20
CA ARG A 45 6.44 -0.11 -16.92
C ARG A 45 6.41 -1.09 -15.74
N MET A 46 5.51 -2.07 -15.77
CA MET A 46 5.39 -3.10 -14.74
C MET A 46 6.66 -3.96 -14.63
N SER A 47 7.29 -4.32 -15.76
CA SER A 47 8.55 -5.07 -15.77
C SER A 47 9.67 -4.28 -15.09
N VAL A 48 9.82 -3.01 -15.44
CA VAL A 48 10.82 -2.11 -14.82
C VAL A 48 10.57 -1.98 -13.32
N LEU A 49 9.32 -1.81 -12.88
CA LEU A 49 8.98 -1.74 -11.46
C LEU A 49 9.30 -3.05 -10.72
N LYS A 50 9.03 -4.21 -11.34
CA LYS A 50 9.37 -5.53 -10.77
C LYS A 50 10.87 -5.72 -10.63
N GLU A 51 11.65 -5.30 -11.61
CA GLU A 51 13.11 -5.35 -11.55
C GLU A 51 13.63 -4.47 -10.42
N ARG A 52 13.19 -3.22 -10.33
CA ARG A 52 13.53 -2.31 -9.23
C ARG A 52 13.12 -2.85 -7.87
N LEU A 53 11.97 -3.51 -7.76
CA LEU A 53 11.51 -4.11 -6.52
C LEU A 53 12.45 -5.23 -6.04
N ARG A 54 13.05 -6.00 -6.95
CA ARG A 54 14.03 -7.04 -6.62
C ARG A 54 15.37 -6.47 -6.14
N GLU A 55 15.74 -5.28 -6.62
CA GLU A 55 16.96 -4.58 -6.20
C GLU A 55 16.84 -3.99 -4.78
N ILE A 56 15.61 -3.79 -4.27
CA ILE A 56 15.40 -3.26 -2.93
C ILE A 56 15.79 -4.33 -1.90
N PRO A 57 16.73 -4.03 -0.99
CA PRO A 57 17.14 -5.00 0.00
C PRO A 57 15.99 -5.31 0.98
N PRO A 58 15.85 -6.56 1.42
CA PRO A 58 14.80 -6.94 2.37
C PRO A 58 14.94 -6.21 3.72
N VAL A 59 16.18 -5.82 4.06
CA VAL A 59 16.51 -5.04 5.26
C VAL A 59 17.41 -3.88 4.87
N ARG A 60 16.97 -2.67 5.25
CA ARG A 60 17.74 -1.42 5.12
C ARG A 60 18.65 -1.26 6.32
N GLN A 61 19.82 -1.90 6.27
CA GLN A 61 20.79 -1.99 7.36
C GLN A 61 21.22 -0.61 7.89
N GLU A 62 21.36 0.36 6.99
CA GLU A 62 21.71 1.75 7.31
C GLU A 62 20.70 2.40 8.26
N LEU A 63 19.39 2.13 8.05
CA LEU A 63 18.35 2.65 8.92
C LEU A 63 18.34 1.93 10.27
N VAL A 64 18.56 0.60 10.26
CA VAL A 64 18.64 -0.18 11.50
C VAL A 64 19.79 0.31 12.37
N ALA A 65 20.96 0.54 11.77
CA ALA A 65 22.12 1.08 12.47
C ALA A 65 21.83 2.46 13.07
N ALA A 66 21.27 3.39 12.29
CA ALA A 66 20.90 4.72 12.78
C ALA A 66 19.86 4.68 13.92
N PHE A 67 18.89 3.75 13.85
CA PHE A 67 17.92 3.57 14.93
C PHE A 67 18.54 2.98 16.20
N ARG A 68 19.44 2.00 16.07
CA ARG A 68 20.17 1.42 17.21
C ARG A 68 20.99 2.48 17.92
N GLU A 69 21.75 3.27 17.17
CA GLU A 69 22.55 4.36 17.72
C GLU A 69 21.69 5.35 18.52
N ARG A 70 20.51 5.71 18.00
CA ARG A 70 19.56 6.59 18.71
C ARG A 70 18.98 5.95 19.97
N LEU A 71 18.74 4.64 19.97
CA LEU A 71 18.29 3.90 21.16
C LEU A 71 19.39 3.88 22.23
N GLU A 72 20.62 3.54 21.85
CA GLU A 72 21.77 3.47 22.75
C GLU A 72 22.09 4.83 23.38
N LYS A 73 21.97 5.91 22.60
CA LYS A 73 22.15 7.29 23.09
C LYS A 73 20.97 7.82 23.92
N GLY A 74 19.90 7.04 24.07
CA GLY A 74 18.67 7.52 24.71
C GLY A 74 18.05 8.72 23.98
N GLN A 75 18.14 8.76 22.65
CA GLN A 75 17.60 9.85 21.81
C GLN A 75 16.33 9.42 21.04
N TYR A 76 15.83 8.22 21.33
CA TYR A 76 14.60 7.71 20.76
C TYR A 76 13.51 7.65 21.83
N HIS A 77 12.66 8.68 21.83
CA HIS A 77 11.53 8.82 22.74
C HIS A 77 10.26 9.09 21.92
N PRO A 78 9.59 8.03 21.43
CA PRO A 78 8.33 8.22 20.72
C PRO A 78 7.28 8.78 21.68
N GLY A 79 6.61 9.86 21.28
CA GLY A 79 5.53 10.43 22.08
C GLY A 79 4.29 9.53 22.10
N GLY A 80 3.47 9.61 23.14
CA GLY A 80 2.25 8.79 23.25
C GLY A 80 1.30 8.93 22.05
N VAL A 81 1.19 10.14 21.48
CA VAL A 81 0.41 10.39 20.26
C VAL A 81 1.00 9.68 19.03
N GLU A 82 2.32 9.62 18.91
CA GLU A 82 2.99 8.90 17.82
C GLU A 82 2.71 7.39 17.91
N ILE A 83 2.78 6.85 19.14
CA ILE A 83 2.50 5.44 19.41
C ILE A 83 1.04 5.12 19.07
N ALA A 84 0.09 5.87 19.62
CA ALA A 84 -1.34 5.67 19.40
C ALA A 84 -1.69 5.74 17.90
N ARG A 85 -1.11 6.71 17.17
CA ARG A 85 -1.28 6.81 15.72
C ARG A 85 -0.82 5.54 15.02
N LYS A 86 0.38 5.02 15.33
CA LYS A 86 0.89 3.80 14.69
C LYS A 86 0.04 2.57 14.99
N MET A 87 -0.49 2.47 16.21
CA MET A 87 -1.40 1.38 16.60
C MET A 87 -2.69 1.43 15.78
N LEU A 88 -3.35 2.58 15.73
CA LEU A 88 -4.60 2.76 14.95
C LEU A 88 -4.38 2.56 13.45
N TYR A 89 -3.25 3.03 12.92
CA TYR A 89 -2.89 2.81 11.52
C TYR A 89 -2.74 1.32 11.20
N ARG A 90 -2.16 0.54 12.12
CA ARG A 90 -2.01 -0.90 11.94
C ARG A 90 -3.35 -1.61 11.92
N GLU A 91 -4.21 -1.29 12.89
CA GLU A 91 -5.55 -1.85 12.99
C GLU A 91 -6.38 -1.57 11.73
N ALA A 92 -6.34 -0.33 11.23
CA ALA A 92 -7.08 0.06 10.03
C ALA A 92 -6.65 -0.73 8.79
N VAL A 93 -5.34 -0.98 8.63
CA VAL A 93 -4.84 -1.82 7.54
C VAL A 93 -5.34 -3.25 7.70
N ASP A 94 -5.14 -3.86 8.86
CA ASP A 94 -5.49 -5.26 9.09
C ASP A 94 -7.00 -5.47 8.85
N PHE A 95 -7.83 -4.51 9.26
CA PHE A 95 -9.26 -4.46 8.92
C PHE A 95 -9.50 -4.41 7.41
N ILE A 96 -8.90 -3.49 6.67
CA ILE A 96 -9.09 -3.37 5.21
C ILE A 96 -8.65 -4.63 4.47
N VAL A 97 -7.50 -5.20 4.84
CA VAL A 97 -6.97 -6.41 4.20
C VAL A 97 -7.89 -7.60 4.45
N SER A 98 -8.34 -7.79 5.70
CA SER A 98 -9.23 -8.90 6.05
C SER A 98 -10.63 -8.81 5.41
N GLU A 99 -11.17 -7.59 5.24
CA GLU A 99 -12.42 -7.39 4.50
C GLU A 99 -12.24 -7.59 2.98
N GLY A 100 -11.08 -7.24 2.41
CA GLY A 100 -10.75 -7.50 1.01
C GLY A 100 -10.74 -8.99 0.66
N GLU A 101 -10.17 -9.83 1.53
CA GLU A 101 -10.09 -11.28 1.34
C GLU A 101 -11.46 -11.98 1.42
N ARG A 102 -12.41 -11.45 2.21
CA ARG A 102 -13.76 -12.01 2.32
C ARG A 102 -14.60 -11.86 1.05
N VAL A 103 -14.31 -10.85 0.22
CA VAL A 103 -15.09 -10.57 -1.00
C VAL A 103 -14.65 -11.45 -2.18
N ASP A 104 -13.37 -11.82 -2.27
CA ASP A 104 -12.83 -12.64 -3.37
C ASP A 104 -13.25 -14.13 -3.31
N HIS A 105 -13.76 -14.60 -2.16
CA HIS A 105 -14.22 -15.98 -1.98
C HIS A 105 -15.73 -16.19 -2.25
N SER A 106 -16.47 -15.17 -2.72
CA SER A 106 -17.90 -15.27 -3.06
C SER A 106 -18.19 -15.25 -4.57
N ALA A 107 -17.21 -15.54 -5.42
CA ALA A 107 -17.36 -15.65 -6.87
C ALA A 107 -17.29 -17.11 -7.36
#